data_AF-I8TUG1-F1
#
_entry.id   AF-I8TUG1-F1
#
_cell.length_a   1.000
_cell.length_b   1.000
_cell.length_c   1.000
_cell.angle_alpha   90.00
_cell.angle_beta   90.00
_cell.angle_gamma   90.00
#
_symmetry.space_group_name_H-M   'P 1'
#
loop_
_entity.id
_entity.type
_entity.pdbx_description
1 polymer ?
#
loop_
_entity_poly.entity_id
_entity_poly.type
_entity_poly.pdbx_seq_one_letter_code
_entity_poly.pdbx_strand_id
1 'polypeptide(L)'
;MSKIIFSEKDSLKLKKNIYVLKVSEKAITYTDEFKELFINEYLTGKFPVQIFEEAGFDIDLIGYKRIDCASSRWRAAYEKNGVLGLQDTRKTSSGRSLNRELTSKEMIEKQEAKIKLLEAQVELLKKLDVRERMLIIKKKKIRSVDIFQLINEIVRKYNLKNLTSYLCEIACVSRSGYYHYINAESTRVGREKSDLEVREVILKAFNRRGYKKGSRSIKMILENELSIVYSLKRIRRIMKKYNIICPHRQANPYRQIAKATQEHRIVPNLLERNFKQGQPGKVLLTDITYLPHNGTDMAYLSTILDASTGEILVHHISKRITLDIATDTIGKLTKQRRVKLTKDVFIHSD
;
A
#
# COMPACT_ATOMS: atom_id res chain seq x y z
N MET A 1 44.80 9.19 -35.88
CA MET A 1 44.31 9.31 -34.50
C MET A 1 45.13 10.37 -33.77
N SER A 2 44.49 11.25 -32.99
CA SER A 2 45.21 12.23 -32.14
C SER A 2 46.14 11.48 -31.17
N LYS A 3 47.40 11.95 -31.05
CA LYS A 3 48.41 11.41 -30.12
C LYS A 3 48.30 12.00 -28.71
N ILE A 4 47.30 12.86 -28.46
CA ILE A 4 47.11 13.55 -27.17
C ILE A 4 46.55 12.58 -26.15
N ILE A 5 47.26 12.44 -25.03
CA ILE A 5 46.87 11.65 -23.86
C ILE A 5 46.49 12.63 -22.74
N PHE A 6 45.35 12.40 -22.10
CA PHE A 6 44.86 13.24 -21.01
C PHE A 6 45.45 12.81 -19.67
N SER A 7 46.03 13.76 -18.92
CA SER A 7 46.41 13.52 -17.53
C SER A 7 45.16 13.44 -16.64
N GLU A 8 45.33 12.98 -15.39
CA GLU A 8 44.23 12.96 -14.42
C GLU A 8 43.62 14.36 -14.21
N LYS A 9 44.44 15.41 -14.19
CA LYS A 9 43.99 16.80 -14.06
C LYS A 9 43.15 17.24 -15.26
N ASP A 10 43.56 16.86 -16.47
CA ASP A 10 42.84 17.19 -17.71
C ASP A 10 41.51 16.45 -17.78
N SER A 11 41.50 15.18 -17.34
CA SER A 11 40.29 14.37 -17.27
C SER A 11 39.25 14.97 -16.32
N LEU A 12 39.69 15.56 -15.20
CA LEU A 12 38.82 16.22 -14.22
C LEU A 12 38.25 17.52 -14.78
N LYS A 13 39.05 18.30 -15.52
CA LYS A 13 38.56 19.51 -16.20
C LYS A 13 37.49 19.17 -17.25
N LEU A 14 37.74 18.17 -18.09
CA LEU A 14 36.80 17.75 -19.13
C LEU A 14 35.51 17.18 -18.54
N LYS A 15 35.58 16.43 -17.43
CA LYS A 15 34.39 15.90 -16.73
C LYS A 15 33.49 16.98 -16.11
N LYS A 16 33.97 18.21 -15.92
CA LYS A 16 33.13 19.31 -15.43
C LYS A 16 32.14 19.83 -16.49
N ASN A 17 32.43 19.59 -17.77
CA ASN A 17 31.54 20.03 -18.85
C ASN A 17 30.32 19.10 -18.95
N ILE A 18 29.12 19.70 -19.00
CA ILE A 18 27.82 19.02 -19.12
C ILE A 18 27.72 18.11 -20.36
N TYR A 19 28.46 18.44 -21.41
CA TYR A 19 28.44 17.72 -22.69
C TYR A 19 29.38 16.50 -22.75
N VAL A 20 30.03 16.17 -21.63
CA VAL A 20 30.95 15.04 -21.51
C VAL A 20 30.35 13.94 -20.67
N LEU A 21 30.18 12.76 -21.28
CA LEU A 21 29.62 11.58 -20.63
C LEU A 21 30.69 10.71 -19.97
N LYS A 22 31.85 10.55 -20.63
CA LYS A 22 32.99 9.79 -20.08
C LYS A 22 34.30 10.25 -20.70
N VAL A 23 35.34 10.35 -19.88
CA VAL A 23 36.72 10.62 -20.33
C VAL A 23 37.60 9.42 -19.97
N SER A 24 38.37 8.93 -20.95
CA SER A 24 39.49 8.02 -20.76
C SER A 24 40.79 8.72 -21.11
N GLU A 25 41.94 8.13 -20.79
CA GLU A 25 43.26 8.66 -21.12
C GLU A 25 43.43 9.02 -22.61
N LYS A 26 42.71 8.32 -23.52
CA LYS A 26 42.87 8.47 -24.97
C LYS A 26 41.62 8.96 -25.71
N ALA A 27 40.46 9.02 -25.04
CA ALA A 27 39.19 9.30 -25.70
C ALA A 27 38.21 10.08 -24.82
N ILE A 28 37.38 10.91 -25.48
CA ILE A 28 36.24 11.59 -24.88
C ILE A 28 34.98 10.99 -25.48
N THR A 29 34.02 10.64 -24.61
CA THR A 29 32.66 10.25 -24.98
C THR A 29 31.73 11.41 -24.66
N TYR A 30 31.08 11.93 -25.70
CA TYR A 30 30.17 13.07 -25.61
C TYR A 30 28.74 12.60 -25.38
N THR A 31 27.91 13.46 -24.78
CA THR A 31 26.47 13.21 -24.60
C THR A 31 25.74 13.20 -25.95
N ASP A 32 24.59 12.54 -26.01
CA ASP A 32 23.78 12.51 -27.24
C ASP A 32 23.21 13.92 -27.55
N GLU A 33 22.84 14.66 -26.51
CA GLU A 33 22.42 16.07 -26.58
C GLU A 33 23.45 16.97 -27.26
N PHE A 34 24.75 16.80 -26.94
CA PHE A 34 25.80 17.60 -27.55
C PHE A 34 25.96 17.30 -29.03
N LYS A 35 25.82 16.03 -29.44
CA LYS A 35 25.92 15.66 -30.86
C LYS A 35 24.78 16.25 -31.68
N GLU A 36 23.57 16.30 -31.10
CA GLU A 36 22.41 16.94 -31.73
C GLU A 36 22.62 18.45 -31.87
N LEU A 37 23.05 19.12 -30.79
CA LEU A 37 23.43 20.53 -30.81
C LEU A 37 24.50 20.80 -31.87
N PHE A 38 25.55 19.97 -31.91
CA PHE A 38 26.63 20.10 -32.87
C PHE A 38 26.13 20.06 -34.32
N ILE A 39 25.26 19.12 -34.66
CA ILE A 39 24.74 19.00 -36.02
C ILE A 39 23.86 20.21 -36.38
N ASN A 40 23.02 20.67 -35.46
CA ASN A 40 22.18 21.84 -35.69
C ASN A 40 23.02 23.08 -35.98
N GLU A 41 24.00 23.38 -35.11
CA GLU A 41 24.89 24.53 -35.28
C GLU A 41 25.76 24.41 -36.53
N TYR A 42 26.23 23.21 -36.87
CA TYR A 42 26.99 22.97 -38.10
C TYR A 42 26.14 23.23 -39.35
N LEU A 43 24.87 22.82 -39.36
CA LEU A 43 23.93 23.08 -40.46
C LEU A 43 23.62 24.57 -40.62
N THR A 44 23.69 25.36 -39.55
CA THR A 44 23.60 26.83 -39.63
C THR A 44 24.85 27.51 -40.20
N GLY A 45 25.91 26.74 -40.49
CA GLY A 45 27.14 27.21 -41.13
C GLY A 45 28.32 27.49 -40.19
N LYS A 46 28.20 27.19 -38.88
CA LYS A 46 29.31 27.36 -37.94
C LYS A 46 30.41 26.31 -38.14
N PHE A 47 31.66 26.71 -37.90
CA PHE A 47 32.79 25.79 -38.01
C PHE A 47 32.88 24.85 -36.80
N PRO A 48 33.31 23.59 -36.97
CA PRO A 48 33.38 22.61 -35.88
C PRO A 48 34.16 23.06 -34.65
N VAL A 49 35.23 23.85 -34.83
CA VAL A 49 36.05 24.37 -33.72
C VAL A 49 35.26 25.38 -32.89
N GLN A 50 34.53 26.29 -33.55
CA GLN A 50 33.71 27.31 -32.89
C GLN A 50 32.60 26.67 -32.06
N ILE A 51 31.95 25.64 -32.59
CA ILE A 51 30.88 24.93 -31.88
C ILE A 51 31.40 24.28 -30.59
N PHE A 52 32.61 23.74 -30.61
CA PHE A 52 33.23 23.17 -29.41
C PHE A 52 33.63 24.26 -28.40
N GLU A 53 34.15 25.38 -28.87
CA GLU A 53 34.49 26.52 -28.01
C GLU A 53 33.27 27.11 -27.31
N GLU A 54 32.20 27.36 -28.06
CA GLU A 54 30.92 27.85 -27.53
C GLU A 54 30.30 26.87 -26.53
N ALA A 55 30.51 25.58 -26.73
CA ALA A 55 30.09 24.53 -25.80
C ALA A 55 31.01 24.37 -24.57
N GLY A 56 31.98 25.28 -24.38
CA GLY A 56 32.85 25.34 -23.21
C GLY A 56 33.96 24.28 -23.22
N PHE A 57 34.40 23.84 -24.39
CA PHE A 57 35.56 22.98 -24.53
C PHE A 57 36.84 23.78 -24.76
N ASP A 58 37.91 23.37 -24.06
CA ASP A 58 39.25 23.87 -24.29
C ASP A 58 39.84 23.20 -25.56
N ILE A 59 39.97 23.98 -26.64
CA ILE A 59 40.39 23.50 -27.96
C ILE A 59 41.83 22.97 -27.93
N ASP A 60 42.73 23.66 -27.20
CA ASP A 60 44.14 23.30 -27.11
C ASP A 60 44.32 21.98 -26.36
N LEU A 61 43.48 21.76 -25.34
CA LEU A 61 43.45 20.52 -24.57
C LEU A 61 42.98 19.31 -25.40
N ILE A 62 41.93 19.47 -26.20
CA ILE A 62 41.32 18.37 -26.97
C ILE A 62 42.10 18.09 -28.25
N GLY A 63 42.58 19.16 -28.89
CA GLY A 63 43.29 19.18 -30.15
C GLY A 63 42.37 19.14 -31.38
N TYR A 64 42.71 19.97 -32.37
CA TYR A 64 41.99 20.13 -33.64
C TYR A 64 41.64 18.80 -34.33
N LYS A 65 42.62 17.90 -34.48
CA LYS A 65 42.42 16.61 -35.17
C LYS A 65 41.34 15.75 -34.53
N ARG A 66 41.14 15.86 -33.22
CA ARG A 66 40.13 15.08 -32.50
C ARG A 66 38.73 15.66 -32.72
N ILE A 67 38.60 16.99 -32.76
CA ILE A 67 37.37 17.69 -33.12
C ILE A 67 36.96 17.30 -34.55
N ASP A 68 37.88 17.38 -35.51
CA ASP A 68 37.62 17.05 -36.92
C ASP A 68 37.22 15.56 -37.14
N CYS A 69 37.87 14.65 -36.43
CA CYS A 69 37.51 13.23 -36.47
C CYS A 69 36.18 12.93 -35.75
N ALA A 70 35.75 13.76 -34.79
CA ALA A 70 34.47 13.63 -34.11
C ALA A 70 33.35 14.16 -35.01
N SER A 71 33.51 15.38 -35.52
CA SER A 71 32.57 16.04 -36.42
C SER A 71 32.30 15.21 -37.67
N SER A 72 33.34 14.70 -38.33
CA SER A 72 33.19 13.87 -39.53
C SER A 72 32.41 12.58 -39.25
N ARG A 73 32.60 11.98 -38.08
CA ARG A 73 31.88 10.77 -37.67
C ARG A 73 30.41 11.04 -37.39
N TRP A 74 30.10 12.16 -36.73
CA TRP A 74 28.72 12.56 -36.43
C TRP A 74 27.96 12.96 -37.70
N ARG A 75 28.60 13.71 -38.61
CA ARG A 75 28.02 14.06 -39.91
C ARG A 75 27.67 12.81 -40.72
N ALA A 76 28.61 11.86 -40.84
CA ALA A 76 28.36 10.61 -41.57
C ALA A 76 27.25 9.75 -40.91
N ALA A 77 27.17 9.74 -39.58
CA ALA A 77 26.11 9.02 -38.87
C ALA A 77 24.74 9.68 -39.05
N TYR A 78 24.69 11.01 -39.05
CA TYR A 78 23.48 11.80 -39.29
C TYR A 78 22.99 11.67 -40.73
N GLU A 79 23.89 11.72 -41.71
CA GLU A 79 23.54 11.56 -43.12
C GLU A 79 22.93 10.18 -43.42
N LYS A 80 23.38 9.14 -42.72
CA LYS A 80 22.87 7.77 -42.89
C LYS A 80 21.53 7.51 -42.21
N ASN A 81 21.34 7.98 -40.97
CA ASN A 81 20.23 7.56 -40.10
C ASN A 81 19.51 8.74 -39.41
N GLY A 82 19.79 9.98 -39.80
CA GLY A 82 19.28 11.20 -39.15
C GLY A 82 19.70 11.31 -37.68
N VAL A 83 18.86 11.96 -36.88
CA VAL A 83 19.07 12.15 -35.43
C VAL A 83 19.26 10.80 -34.69
N LEU A 84 18.54 9.75 -35.12
CA LEU A 84 18.67 8.41 -34.56
C LEU A 84 20.07 7.81 -34.73
N GLY A 85 20.83 8.26 -35.74
CA GLY A 85 22.21 7.85 -35.97
C GLY A 85 23.21 8.42 -34.97
N LEU A 86 22.86 9.49 -34.24
CA LEU A 86 23.75 10.16 -33.28
C LEU A 86 23.75 9.49 -31.91
N GLN A 87 22.70 8.73 -31.59
CA GLN A 87 22.56 8.01 -30.33
C GLN A 87 23.52 6.82 -30.21
N ASP A 88 23.95 6.49 -28.99
CA ASP A 88 24.81 5.32 -28.75
C ASP A 88 24.05 4.00 -28.91
N THR A 89 24.11 3.44 -30.12
CA THR A 89 23.41 2.20 -30.51
C THR A 89 23.99 0.93 -29.89
N ARG A 90 25.12 1.00 -29.18
CA ARG A 90 25.71 -0.17 -28.50
C ARG A 90 24.82 -0.72 -27.38
N LYS A 91 23.88 0.08 -26.86
CA LYS A 91 22.89 -0.35 -25.86
C LYS A 91 21.82 -1.28 -26.44
N THR A 92 21.47 -1.12 -27.71
CA THR A 92 20.31 -1.75 -28.35
C THR A 92 20.66 -2.71 -29.48
N SER A 93 21.85 -2.58 -30.07
CA SER A 93 22.30 -3.43 -31.18
C SER A 93 23.21 -4.54 -30.69
N SER A 94 22.70 -5.78 -30.71
CA SER A 94 23.51 -6.98 -30.55
C SER A 94 23.75 -7.62 -31.92
N GLY A 95 25.00 -7.66 -32.39
CA GLY A 95 25.40 -8.43 -33.57
C GLY A 95 26.11 -7.62 -34.66
N ARG A 96 26.72 -8.35 -35.61
CA ARG A 96 27.38 -7.80 -36.80
C ARG A 96 26.31 -7.35 -37.81
N SER A 97 26.41 -6.14 -38.34
CA SER A 97 25.47 -5.68 -39.37
C SER A 97 25.55 -6.57 -40.60
N LEU A 98 24.40 -7.04 -41.09
CA LEU A 98 24.29 -7.68 -42.39
C LEU A 98 24.51 -6.61 -43.46
N ASN A 99 25.70 -6.58 -44.07
CA ASN A 99 26.03 -5.69 -45.20
C ASN A 99 25.54 -6.27 -46.54
N ARG A 100 24.37 -6.92 -46.56
CA ARG A 100 23.72 -7.40 -47.79
C ARG A 100 22.27 -6.91 -47.85
N GLU A 101 21.76 -6.72 -49.06
CA GLU A 101 20.34 -6.46 -49.26
C GLU A 101 19.52 -7.67 -48.80
N LEU A 102 18.44 -7.40 -48.05
CA LEU A 102 17.55 -8.45 -47.57
C LEU A 102 16.70 -8.95 -48.74
N THR A 103 16.48 -10.26 -48.78
CA THR A 103 15.50 -10.84 -49.71
C THR A 103 14.07 -10.46 -49.33
N SER A 104 13.14 -10.48 -50.29
CA SER A 104 11.73 -10.13 -50.06
C SER A 104 11.07 -10.97 -48.94
N LYS A 105 11.49 -12.24 -48.79
CA LYS A 105 11.06 -13.12 -47.69
C LYS A 105 11.58 -12.63 -46.33
N GLU A 106 12.86 -12.30 -46.22
CA GLU A 106 13.45 -11.79 -44.98
C GLU A 106 12.85 -10.41 -44.59
N MET A 107 12.48 -9.58 -45.57
CA MET A 107 11.77 -8.33 -45.33
C MET A 107 10.39 -8.57 -44.71
N ILE A 108 9.62 -9.52 -45.23
CA ILE A 108 8.30 -9.89 -44.71
C ILE A 108 8.43 -10.41 -43.28
N GLU A 109 9.35 -11.33 -43.03
CA GLU A 109 9.58 -11.91 -41.69
C GLU A 109 9.98 -10.83 -40.66
N LYS A 110 10.82 -9.87 -41.09
CA LYS A 110 11.19 -8.72 -40.25
C LYS A 110 10.00 -7.80 -39.96
N GLN A 111 9.14 -7.56 -40.94
CA GLN A 111 7.92 -6.76 -40.76
C GLN A 111 6.91 -7.46 -39.85
N GLU A 112 6.68 -8.76 -40.04
CA GLU A 112 5.83 -9.58 -39.17
C GLU A 112 6.31 -9.58 -37.72
N ALA A 113 7.62 -9.76 -37.49
CA ALA A 113 8.21 -9.66 -36.16
C ALA A 113 7.98 -8.28 -35.53
N LYS A 114 8.07 -7.20 -36.32
CA LYS A 114 7.81 -5.82 -35.87
C LYS A 114 6.34 -5.60 -35.52
N ILE A 115 5.41 -6.08 -36.36
CA ILE A 115 3.97 -6.00 -36.10
C ILE A 115 3.64 -6.74 -34.80
N LYS A 116 4.13 -7.96 -34.64
CA LYS A 116 3.91 -8.77 -33.43
C LYS A 116 4.42 -8.10 -32.16
N LEU A 117 5.57 -7.42 -32.25
CA LEU A 117 6.13 -6.65 -31.14
C LEU A 117 5.25 -5.42 -30.81
N LEU A 118 4.80 -4.68 -31.81
CA LEU A 118 3.91 -3.52 -31.63
C LEU A 118 2.56 -3.92 -31.04
N GLU A 119 1.97 -5.02 -31.51
CA GLU A 119 0.74 -5.57 -30.96
C GLU A 119 0.87 -5.90 -29.47
N ALA A 120 1.98 -6.55 -29.09
CA ALA A 120 2.25 -6.88 -27.69
C ALA A 120 2.44 -5.64 -26.80
N GLN A 121 3.07 -4.57 -27.31
CA GLN A 121 3.18 -3.29 -26.60
C GLN A 121 1.82 -2.65 -26.36
N VAL A 122 0.99 -2.57 -27.40
CA VAL A 122 -0.35 -1.99 -27.32
C VAL A 122 -1.22 -2.80 -26.35
N GLU A 123 -1.14 -4.14 -26.37
CA GLU A 123 -1.87 -4.98 -25.41
C GLU A 123 -1.39 -4.74 -23.96
N LEU A 124 -0.07 -4.65 -23.74
CA LEU A 124 0.49 -4.38 -22.42
C LEU A 124 -0.03 -3.04 -21.88
N LEU A 125 0.10 -1.97 -22.67
CA LEU A 125 -0.35 -0.62 -22.30
C LEU A 125 -1.84 -0.57 -22.04
N LYS A 126 -2.68 -1.13 -22.93
CA LYS A 126 -4.13 -1.22 -22.71
C LYS A 126 -4.49 -1.92 -21.40
N LYS A 127 -3.82 -3.03 -21.09
CA LYS A 127 -4.08 -3.79 -19.84
C LYS A 127 -3.60 -3.04 -18.60
N LEU A 128 -2.49 -2.30 -18.69
CA LEU A 128 -2.03 -1.42 -17.61
C LEU A 128 -3.03 -0.29 -17.37
N ASP A 129 -3.45 0.43 -18.41
CA ASP A 129 -4.43 1.52 -18.34
C ASP A 129 -5.77 1.07 -17.72
N VAL A 130 -6.30 -0.08 -18.16
CA VAL A 130 -7.55 -0.63 -17.60
C VAL A 130 -7.39 -0.93 -16.10
N ARG A 131 -6.24 -1.49 -15.70
CA ARG A 131 -5.96 -1.78 -14.29
C ARG A 131 -5.77 -0.50 -13.48
N GLU A 132 -5.07 0.49 -14.02
CA GLU A 132 -4.92 1.81 -13.39
C GLU A 132 -6.26 2.48 -13.18
N ARG A 133 -7.13 2.54 -14.21
CA ARG A 133 -8.49 3.10 -14.09
C ARG A 133 -9.32 2.37 -13.03
N MET A 134 -9.29 1.04 -12.98
CA MET A 134 -9.98 0.26 -11.94
C MET A 134 -9.41 0.50 -10.52
N LEU A 135 -8.13 0.84 -10.41
CA LEU A 135 -7.45 1.06 -9.15
C LEU A 135 -7.53 2.50 -8.66
N ILE A 136 -7.66 3.49 -9.55
CA ILE A 136 -8.00 4.88 -9.23
C ILE A 136 -9.38 4.91 -8.57
N ILE A 137 -10.37 4.20 -9.12
CA ILE A 137 -11.70 4.00 -8.50
C ILE A 137 -11.57 3.41 -7.09
N LYS A 138 -10.56 2.57 -6.84
CA LYS A 138 -10.31 1.89 -5.56
C LYS A 138 -9.22 2.55 -4.69
N LYS A 139 -8.70 3.73 -5.06
CA LYS A 139 -7.57 4.45 -4.43
C LYS A 139 -6.37 3.54 -4.07
N LYS A 140 -5.88 2.71 -4.99
CA LYS A 140 -4.70 1.84 -4.76
C LYS A 140 -3.69 1.92 -5.90
N LYS A 141 -2.40 1.71 -5.59
CA LYS A 141 -1.32 1.58 -6.59
C LYS A 141 -1.26 0.14 -7.12
N ILE A 142 -0.95 -0.06 -8.40
CA ILE A 142 -0.69 -1.39 -8.97
C ILE A 142 0.50 -2.03 -8.23
N ARG A 143 0.37 -3.29 -7.82
CA ARG A 143 1.50 -4.02 -7.23
C ARG A 143 2.40 -4.54 -8.34
N SER A 144 3.71 -4.44 -8.14
CA SER A 144 4.73 -4.96 -9.06
C SER A 144 4.54 -6.44 -9.41
N VAL A 145 4.04 -7.25 -8.47
CA VAL A 145 3.69 -8.67 -8.70
C VAL A 145 2.66 -8.84 -9.82
N ASP A 146 1.64 -7.98 -9.85
CA ASP A 146 0.55 -8.05 -10.85
C ASP A 146 1.07 -7.63 -12.25
N ILE A 147 2.08 -6.76 -12.29
CA ILE A 147 2.79 -6.36 -13.52
C ILE A 147 3.68 -7.50 -14.02
N PHE A 148 4.45 -8.13 -13.13
CA PHE A 148 5.32 -9.25 -13.50
C PHE A 148 4.51 -10.43 -14.06
N GLN A 149 3.36 -10.72 -13.48
CA GLN A 149 2.45 -11.74 -14.00
C GLN A 149 2.00 -11.40 -15.43
N LEU A 150 1.60 -10.15 -15.68
CA LEU A 150 1.16 -9.70 -16.99
C LEU A 150 2.27 -9.79 -18.04
N ILE A 151 3.50 -9.37 -17.68
CA ILE A 151 4.66 -9.48 -18.56
C ILE A 151 4.90 -10.96 -18.91
N ASN A 152 4.86 -11.87 -17.92
CA ASN A 152 5.06 -13.30 -18.17
C ASN A 152 3.96 -13.89 -19.08
N GLU A 153 2.69 -13.50 -18.89
CA GLU A 153 1.58 -13.91 -19.76
C GLU A 153 1.79 -13.46 -21.21
N ILE A 154 2.17 -12.19 -21.43
CA ILE A 154 2.42 -11.64 -22.77
C ILE A 154 3.64 -12.28 -23.42
N VAL A 155 4.73 -12.47 -22.67
CA VAL A 155 5.95 -13.14 -23.17
C VAL A 155 5.64 -14.56 -23.62
N ARG A 156 4.82 -15.31 -22.87
CA ARG A 156 4.38 -16.66 -23.23
C ARG A 156 3.43 -16.65 -24.43
N LYS A 157 2.45 -15.75 -24.46
CA LYS A 157 1.44 -15.64 -25.53
C LYS A 157 2.07 -15.32 -26.89
N TYR A 158 3.01 -14.38 -26.92
CA TYR A 158 3.64 -13.92 -28.17
C TYR A 158 5.03 -14.53 -28.44
N ASN A 159 5.50 -15.42 -27.56
CA ASN A 159 6.83 -16.05 -27.62
C ASN A 159 7.99 -15.02 -27.67
N LEU A 160 7.89 -13.93 -26.90
CA LEU A 160 8.81 -12.78 -26.92
C LEU A 160 9.94 -12.90 -25.88
N LYS A 161 10.62 -14.06 -25.81
CA LYS A 161 11.61 -14.38 -24.75
C LYS A 161 12.75 -13.34 -24.66
N ASN A 162 13.19 -12.81 -25.81
CA ASN A 162 14.32 -11.87 -25.90
C ASN A 162 13.93 -10.41 -25.60
N LEU A 163 12.64 -10.09 -25.46
CA LEU A 163 12.13 -8.72 -25.25
C LEU A 163 11.70 -8.47 -23.81
N THR A 164 12.04 -9.37 -22.89
CA THR A 164 11.71 -9.25 -21.46
C THR A 164 12.27 -7.96 -20.83
N SER A 165 13.50 -7.56 -21.18
CA SER A 165 14.08 -6.28 -20.73
C SER A 165 13.24 -5.09 -21.18
N TYR A 166 12.86 -5.08 -22.45
CA TYR A 166 12.09 -4.01 -23.07
C TYR A 166 10.68 -3.89 -22.46
N LEU A 167 10.00 -5.01 -22.23
CA LEU A 167 8.68 -5.02 -21.57
C LEU A 167 8.75 -4.57 -20.11
N CYS A 168 9.85 -4.86 -19.40
CA CYS A 168 10.06 -4.37 -18.04
C CYS A 168 10.31 -2.85 -18.02
N GLU A 169 11.05 -2.32 -19.00
CA GLU A 169 11.29 -0.88 -19.15
C GLU A 169 9.98 -0.12 -19.44
N ILE A 170 9.16 -0.58 -20.39
CA ILE A 170 7.85 0.01 -20.67
C ILE A 170 6.97 0.04 -19.41
N ALA A 171 6.93 -1.08 -18.68
CA ALA A 171 6.11 -1.20 -17.48
C ALA A 171 6.75 -0.54 -16.23
N CYS A 172 7.89 0.14 -16.37
CA CYS A 172 8.62 0.81 -15.29
C CYS A 172 8.93 -0.10 -14.08
N VAL A 173 9.30 -1.36 -14.33
CA VAL A 173 9.64 -2.34 -13.29
C VAL A 173 11.05 -2.92 -13.47
N SER A 174 11.68 -3.32 -12.36
CA SER A 174 13.02 -3.89 -12.40
C SER A 174 13.05 -5.27 -13.08
N ARG A 175 13.99 -5.47 -14.01
CA ARG A 175 14.26 -6.76 -14.65
C ARG A 175 14.65 -7.85 -13.65
N SER A 176 15.48 -7.51 -12.66
CA SER A 176 15.89 -8.43 -11.59
C SER A 176 14.69 -8.92 -10.77
N GLY A 177 13.76 -8.02 -10.44
CA GLY A 177 12.50 -8.36 -9.76
C GLY A 177 11.61 -9.31 -10.57
N TYR A 178 11.55 -9.14 -11.89
CA TYR A 178 10.81 -10.04 -12.78
C TYR A 178 11.36 -11.46 -12.77
N TYR A 179 12.69 -11.64 -12.90
CA TYR A 179 13.27 -12.99 -12.85
C TYR A 179 13.20 -13.59 -11.45
N HIS A 180 13.36 -12.81 -10.39
CA HIS A 180 13.10 -13.29 -9.04
C HIS A 180 11.65 -13.76 -8.88
N TYR A 181 10.69 -13.03 -9.46
CA TYR A 181 9.31 -13.48 -9.53
C TYR A 181 9.20 -14.81 -10.28
N ILE A 182 9.75 -14.97 -11.48
CA ILE A 182 9.67 -16.26 -12.20
C ILE A 182 10.30 -17.41 -11.41
N ASN A 183 11.52 -17.22 -10.89
CA ASN A 183 12.26 -18.29 -10.21
C ASN A 183 11.55 -18.75 -8.92
N ALA A 184 10.83 -17.85 -8.25
CA ALA A 184 10.06 -18.18 -7.05
C ALA A 184 8.68 -18.83 -7.34
N GLU A 185 8.33 -19.13 -8.60
CA GLU A 185 7.02 -19.69 -8.99
C GLU A 185 6.69 -20.99 -8.24
N SER A 186 7.61 -21.96 -8.21
CA SER A 186 7.42 -23.24 -7.51
C SER A 186 7.12 -23.05 -6.02
N THR A 187 7.87 -22.16 -5.35
CA THR A 187 7.67 -21.86 -3.93
C THR A 187 6.33 -21.17 -3.66
N ARG A 188 5.87 -20.28 -4.56
CA ARG A 188 4.56 -19.64 -4.45
C ARG A 188 3.43 -20.65 -4.60
N VAL A 189 3.52 -21.53 -5.60
CA VAL A 189 2.53 -22.59 -5.82
C VAL A 189 2.45 -23.53 -4.60
N GLY A 190 3.59 -23.94 -4.05
CA GLY A 190 3.62 -24.77 -2.84
C GLY A 190 2.98 -24.09 -1.62
N ARG A 191 3.24 -22.79 -1.42
CA ARG A 191 2.60 -22.00 -0.36
C ARG A 191 1.09 -21.86 -0.58
N GLU A 192 0.65 -21.67 -1.82
CA GLU A 192 -0.78 -21.57 -2.17
C GLU A 192 -1.52 -22.88 -1.86
N LYS A 193 -0.91 -24.02 -2.21
CA LYS A 193 -1.46 -25.34 -1.89
C LYS A 193 -1.59 -25.56 -0.37
N SER A 194 -0.55 -25.23 0.39
CA SER A 194 -0.61 -25.31 1.86
C SER A 194 -1.67 -24.36 2.45
N ASP A 195 -1.82 -23.16 1.88
CA ASP A 195 -2.84 -22.21 2.31
C ASP A 195 -4.27 -22.74 2.05
N LEU A 196 -4.49 -23.45 0.93
CA LEU A 196 -5.76 -24.11 0.62
C LEU A 196 -6.06 -25.23 1.62
N GLU A 197 -5.09 -26.07 1.96
CA GLU A 197 -5.27 -27.12 2.98
C GLU A 197 -5.65 -26.52 4.34
N VAL A 198 -4.96 -25.45 4.75
CA VAL A 198 -5.27 -24.73 6.00
C VAL A 198 -6.64 -24.07 5.95
N ARG A 199 -7.04 -23.53 4.79
CA ARG A 199 -8.37 -22.93 4.59
C ARG A 199 -9.46 -23.96 4.88
N GLU A 200 -9.36 -25.17 4.35
CA GLU A 200 -10.38 -26.21 4.57
C GLU A 200 -10.51 -26.57 6.07
N VAL A 201 -9.38 -26.68 6.77
CA VAL A 201 -9.36 -26.89 8.22
C VAL A 201 -10.01 -25.71 8.98
N ILE A 202 -9.69 -24.48 8.58
CA ILE A 202 -10.30 -23.26 9.16
C ILE A 202 -11.81 -23.22 8.89
N LEU A 203 -12.28 -23.63 7.71
CA LEU A 203 -13.72 -23.64 7.37
C LEU A 203 -14.50 -24.65 8.22
N LYS A 204 -13.92 -25.82 8.52
CA LYS A 204 -14.51 -26.79 9.46
C LYS A 204 -14.69 -26.16 10.84
N ALA A 205 -13.66 -25.51 11.38
CA ALA A 205 -13.74 -24.81 12.66
C ALA A 205 -14.68 -23.59 12.62
N PHE A 206 -14.72 -22.86 11.50
CA PHE A 206 -15.53 -21.66 11.31
C PHE A 206 -17.04 -21.94 11.36
N ASN A 207 -17.46 -23.09 10.81
CA ASN A 207 -18.87 -23.50 10.74
C ASN A 207 -19.34 -24.30 11.96
N ARG A 208 -18.47 -24.50 12.95
CA ARG A 208 -18.58 -25.62 13.90
C ARG A 208 -19.78 -25.69 14.86
N ARG A 209 -20.65 -24.74 15.14
CA ARG A 209 -21.74 -24.95 16.14
C ARG A 209 -22.89 -24.01 15.83
N GLY A 210 -23.41 -24.04 14.60
CA GLY A 210 -24.54 -23.23 14.14
C GLY A 210 -24.28 -21.72 13.94
N TYR A 211 -23.23 -21.14 14.51
CA TYR A 211 -22.83 -19.74 14.27
C TYR A 211 -21.42 -19.64 13.67
N LYS A 212 -21.08 -18.49 13.06
CA LYS A 212 -19.75 -18.22 12.49
C LYS A 212 -18.75 -17.82 13.59
N LYS A 213 -17.51 -18.34 13.53
CA LYS A 213 -16.49 -18.11 14.57
C LYS A 213 -15.47 -17.06 14.17
N GLY A 214 -15.05 -16.24 15.12
CA GLY A 214 -13.92 -15.33 14.95
C GLY A 214 -12.56 -16.05 15.01
N SER A 215 -11.50 -15.36 14.63
CA SER A 215 -10.13 -15.94 14.58
C SER A 215 -9.64 -16.56 15.90
N ARG A 216 -9.98 -15.98 17.06
CA ARG A 216 -9.63 -16.55 18.38
C ARG A 216 -10.41 -17.84 18.67
N SER A 217 -11.71 -17.84 18.40
CA SER A 217 -12.56 -19.01 18.60
C SER A 217 -12.17 -20.16 17.66
N ILE A 218 -11.80 -19.84 16.40
CA ILE A 218 -11.24 -20.83 15.48
C ILE A 218 -9.98 -21.45 16.08
N LYS A 219 -9.05 -20.64 16.58
CA LYS A 219 -7.82 -21.14 17.21
C LYS A 219 -8.13 -22.14 18.34
N MET A 220 -9.04 -21.76 19.26
CA MET A 220 -9.43 -22.64 20.36
C MET A 220 -10.06 -23.95 19.89
N ILE A 221 -10.91 -23.92 18.85
CA ILE A 221 -11.52 -25.13 18.29
C ILE A 221 -10.46 -26.03 17.64
N LEU A 222 -9.53 -25.45 16.90
CA LEU A 222 -8.45 -26.21 16.26
C LEU A 222 -7.56 -26.90 17.30
N GLU A 223 -7.21 -26.20 18.38
CA GLU A 223 -6.37 -26.75 19.44
C GLU A 223 -7.10 -27.81 20.27
N ASN A 224 -8.36 -27.56 20.66
CA ASN A 224 -9.07 -28.43 21.61
C ASN A 224 -9.83 -29.60 20.96
N GLU A 225 -10.35 -29.44 19.75
CA GLU A 225 -11.18 -30.47 19.10
C GLU A 225 -10.42 -31.22 17.98
N LEU A 226 -9.40 -30.60 17.38
CA LEU A 226 -8.69 -31.17 16.22
C LEU A 226 -7.19 -31.41 16.50
N SER A 227 -6.68 -31.05 17.68
CA SER A 227 -5.26 -31.15 18.06
C SER A 227 -4.30 -30.47 17.06
N ILE A 228 -4.77 -29.42 16.37
CA ILE A 228 -4.00 -28.66 15.38
C ILE A 228 -3.59 -27.31 15.97
N VAL A 229 -2.28 -27.09 16.07
CA VAL A 229 -1.72 -25.84 16.61
C VAL A 229 -1.34 -24.90 15.47
N TYR A 230 -2.18 -23.89 15.22
CA TYR A 230 -1.88 -22.80 14.28
C TYR A 230 -1.74 -21.46 14.99
N SER A 231 -0.75 -20.67 14.56
CA SER A 231 -0.59 -19.30 15.06
C SER A 231 -1.79 -18.43 14.67
N LEU A 232 -2.19 -17.54 15.59
CA LEU A 232 -3.32 -16.64 15.36
C LEU A 232 -3.09 -15.73 14.13
N LYS A 233 -1.84 -15.36 13.85
CA LYS A 233 -1.45 -14.60 12.65
C LYS A 233 -1.70 -15.40 11.37
N ARG A 234 -1.37 -16.70 11.35
CA ARG A 234 -1.65 -17.60 10.21
C ARG A 234 -3.15 -17.68 9.96
N ILE A 235 -3.95 -17.93 11.00
CA ILE A 235 -5.42 -18.01 10.90
C ILE A 235 -5.99 -16.72 10.31
N ARG A 236 -5.63 -15.56 10.87
CA ARG A 236 -6.10 -14.26 10.38
C ARG A 236 -5.69 -13.99 8.92
N ARG A 237 -4.46 -14.34 8.54
CA ARG A 237 -3.97 -14.20 7.17
C ARG A 237 -4.82 -15.01 6.19
N ILE A 238 -5.09 -16.28 6.51
CA ILE A 238 -5.90 -17.18 5.68
C ILE A 238 -7.35 -16.69 5.62
N MET A 239 -7.95 -16.31 6.76
CA MET A 239 -9.29 -15.73 6.78
C MET A 239 -9.40 -14.50 5.88
N LYS A 240 -8.44 -13.57 5.96
CA LYS A 240 -8.40 -12.37 5.12
C LYS A 240 -8.21 -12.72 3.63
N LYS A 241 -7.32 -13.67 3.32
CA LYS A 241 -7.01 -14.08 1.94
C LYS A 241 -8.23 -14.68 1.23
N TYR A 242 -9.00 -15.51 1.93
CA TYR A 242 -10.18 -16.19 1.37
C TYR A 242 -11.52 -15.56 1.77
N ASN A 243 -11.50 -14.31 2.25
CA ASN A 243 -12.70 -13.55 2.62
C ASN A 243 -13.63 -14.26 3.63
N ILE A 244 -13.05 -14.99 4.59
CA ILE A 244 -13.80 -15.66 5.67
C ILE A 244 -14.06 -14.63 6.76
N ILE A 245 -15.23 -13.99 6.70
CA ILE A 245 -15.62 -12.92 7.62
C ILE A 245 -16.58 -13.47 8.68
N CYS A 246 -16.25 -13.26 9.94
CA CYS A 246 -17.19 -13.46 11.04
C CYS A 246 -18.10 -12.23 11.14
N PRO A 247 -19.41 -12.32 10.85
CA PRO A 247 -20.32 -11.20 11.01
C PRO A 247 -20.35 -10.74 12.48
N HIS A 248 -20.41 -9.43 12.68
CA HIS A 248 -20.67 -8.88 14.00
C HIS A 248 -22.12 -9.19 14.39
N ARG A 249 -22.36 -9.67 15.61
CA ARG A 249 -23.72 -9.93 16.11
C ARG A 249 -24.41 -8.59 16.29
N GLN A 250 -25.22 -8.19 15.32
CA GLN A 250 -26.08 -7.02 15.47
C GLN A 250 -27.23 -7.35 16.43
N ALA A 251 -27.64 -6.36 17.23
CA ALA A 251 -28.84 -6.48 18.04
C ALA A 251 -30.04 -6.68 17.10
N ASN A 252 -30.93 -7.62 17.45
CA ASN A 252 -32.11 -7.88 16.63
C ASN A 252 -33.04 -6.65 16.69
N PRO A 253 -33.32 -5.96 15.55
CA PRO A 253 -34.14 -4.76 15.52
C PRO A 253 -35.53 -4.97 16.13
N TYR A 254 -36.16 -6.12 15.88
CA TYR A 254 -37.47 -6.45 16.44
C TYR A 254 -37.46 -6.58 17.96
N ARG A 255 -36.36 -7.10 18.54
CA ARG A 255 -36.20 -7.15 20.01
C ARG A 255 -35.98 -5.75 20.60
N GLN A 256 -35.34 -4.84 19.88
CA GLN A 256 -35.22 -3.44 20.32
C GLN A 256 -36.58 -2.74 20.26
N ILE A 257 -37.32 -2.90 19.16
CA ILE A 257 -38.64 -2.31 18.99
C ILE A 257 -39.58 -2.83 20.09
N ALA A 258 -39.66 -4.14 20.30
CA ALA A 258 -40.50 -4.73 21.34
C ALA A 258 -40.12 -4.29 22.78
N LYS A 259 -38.83 -4.03 23.05
CA LYS A 259 -38.39 -3.42 24.31
C LYS A 259 -38.82 -1.96 24.45
N ALA A 260 -38.88 -1.22 23.34
CA ALA A 260 -39.28 0.17 23.30
C ALA A 260 -40.81 0.35 23.36
N THR A 261 -41.59 -0.61 22.83
CA THR A 261 -43.06 -0.63 22.95
C THR A 261 -43.58 -1.25 24.25
N GLN A 262 -42.71 -1.84 25.07
CA GLN A 262 -43.09 -2.27 26.41
C GLN A 262 -43.41 -1.01 27.23
N GLU A 263 -44.65 -0.89 27.69
CA GLU A 263 -45.22 0.26 28.43
C GLU A 263 -44.48 0.52 29.75
N HIS A 264 -43.26 1.04 29.69
CA HIS A 264 -42.74 1.85 30.76
C HIS A 264 -43.34 3.24 30.53
N ARG A 265 -44.16 3.72 31.48
CA ARG A 265 -44.60 5.13 31.56
C ARG A 265 -43.40 6.01 31.22
N ILE A 266 -43.34 6.56 30.02
CA ILE A 266 -42.27 7.46 29.60
C ILE A 266 -42.54 8.77 30.33
N VAL A 267 -42.05 8.86 31.57
CA VAL A 267 -41.95 10.13 32.28
C VAL A 267 -40.87 10.93 31.55
N PRO A 268 -41.09 12.22 31.26
CA PRO A 268 -40.07 13.04 30.61
C PRO A 268 -38.78 13.00 31.43
N ASN A 269 -37.65 12.76 30.76
CA ASN A 269 -36.34 12.79 31.40
C ASN A 269 -35.95 14.24 31.69
N LEU A 270 -36.27 14.71 32.90
CA LEU A 270 -35.99 16.08 33.33
C LEU A 270 -34.49 16.39 33.48
N LEU A 271 -33.64 15.37 33.56
CA LEU A 271 -32.19 15.54 33.79
C LEU A 271 -31.39 15.62 32.48
N GLU A 272 -31.89 15.04 31.38
CA GLU A 272 -31.27 15.04 30.05
C GLU A 272 -29.76 14.67 30.04
N ARG A 273 -29.35 13.73 30.92
CA ARG A 273 -27.94 13.34 31.14
C ARG A 273 -27.00 14.47 31.61
N ASN A 274 -27.55 15.59 32.09
CA ASN A 274 -26.80 16.68 32.68
C ASN A 274 -26.56 16.46 34.19
N PHE A 275 -25.71 15.48 34.50
CA PHE A 275 -25.44 15.02 35.87
C PHE A 275 -24.59 16.00 36.70
N LYS A 276 -23.66 16.73 36.07
CA LYS A 276 -22.72 17.63 36.76
C LYS A 276 -23.12 19.09 36.62
N GLN A 277 -23.98 19.55 37.53
CA GLN A 277 -24.47 20.94 37.53
C GLN A 277 -23.65 21.90 38.40
N GLY A 278 -22.50 21.48 38.93
CA GLY A 278 -21.57 22.32 39.70
C GLY A 278 -22.06 22.74 41.09
N GLN A 279 -23.22 22.25 41.52
CA GLN A 279 -23.82 22.54 42.81
C GLN A 279 -23.99 21.23 43.61
N PRO A 280 -23.24 21.04 44.72
CA PRO A 280 -23.42 19.91 45.62
C PRO A 280 -24.85 19.84 46.17
N GLY A 281 -25.37 18.63 46.38
CA GLY A 281 -26.70 18.37 46.93
C GLY A 281 -27.87 18.66 45.97
N LYS A 282 -27.60 18.84 44.67
CA LYS A 282 -28.60 19.11 43.64
C LYS A 282 -29.00 17.89 42.81
N VAL A 283 -28.04 17.12 42.32
CA VAL A 283 -28.31 15.91 41.53
C VAL A 283 -27.73 14.72 42.27
N LEU A 284 -28.62 13.84 42.72
CA LEU A 284 -28.29 12.63 43.47
C LEU A 284 -28.54 11.40 42.59
N LEU A 285 -27.57 10.50 42.58
CA LEU A 285 -27.62 9.25 41.82
C LEU A 285 -27.79 8.09 42.77
N THR A 286 -28.67 7.17 42.43
CA THR A 286 -28.91 5.97 43.25
C THR A 286 -28.74 4.71 42.43
N ASP A 287 -28.02 3.74 42.98
CA ASP A 287 -27.88 2.42 42.39
C ASP A 287 -27.84 1.34 43.49
N ILE A 288 -28.22 0.11 43.11
CA ILE A 288 -28.18 -1.07 43.96
C ILE A 288 -27.08 -2.01 43.44
N THR A 289 -25.98 -2.08 44.18
CA THR A 289 -24.87 -2.98 43.89
C THR A 289 -25.09 -4.35 44.54
N TYR A 290 -24.89 -5.41 43.76
CA TYR A 290 -24.99 -6.81 44.22
C TYR A 290 -23.64 -7.24 44.81
N LEU A 291 -23.65 -7.67 46.07
CA LEU A 291 -22.49 -8.09 46.82
C LEU A 291 -22.59 -9.60 47.13
N PRO A 292 -22.04 -10.47 46.25
CA PRO A 292 -22.01 -11.90 46.51
C PRO A 292 -21.11 -12.22 47.71
N HIS A 293 -21.60 -13.05 48.63
CA HIS A 293 -20.89 -13.49 49.83
C HIS A 293 -21.03 -15.00 50.02
N ASN A 294 -19.95 -15.69 50.38
CA ASN A 294 -19.94 -17.13 50.69
C ASN A 294 -20.56 -18.06 49.61
N GLY A 295 -20.51 -17.68 48.34
CA GLY A 295 -20.91 -18.52 47.19
C GLY A 295 -22.42 -18.71 47.00
N THR A 296 -23.22 -18.70 48.08
CA THR A 296 -24.68 -18.87 48.03
C THR A 296 -25.46 -17.64 48.51
N ASP A 297 -24.83 -16.77 49.31
CA ASP A 297 -25.51 -15.62 49.89
C ASP A 297 -25.29 -14.35 49.05
N MET A 298 -26.31 -13.50 49.00
CA MET A 298 -26.27 -12.21 48.33
C MET A 298 -26.66 -11.11 49.30
N ALA A 299 -25.83 -10.07 49.38
CA ALA A 299 -26.18 -8.80 49.99
C ALA A 299 -26.39 -7.75 48.90
N TYR A 300 -27.25 -6.79 49.18
CA TYR A 300 -27.58 -5.70 48.28
C TYR A 300 -27.21 -4.40 48.97
N LEU A 301 -26.38 -3.59 48.31
CA LEU A 301 -25.93 -2.29 48.79
C LEU A 301 -26.61 -1.22 47.95
N SER A 302 -27.53 -0.48 48.55
CA SER A 302 -28.10 0.72 47.95
C SER A 302 -27.28 1.94 48.41
N THR A 303 -26.86 2.76 47.46
CA THR A 303 -26.06 3.97 47.73
C THR A 303 -26.71 5.19 47.09
N ILE A 304 -26.53 6.35 47.73
CA ILE A 304 -26.87 7.66 47.15
C ILE A 304 -25.58 8.46 47.03
N LEU A 305 -25.25 8.85 45.81
CA LEU A 305 -24.05 9.59 45.45
C LEU A 305 -24.42 10.99 44.94
N ASP A 306 -23.67 12.00 45.35
CA ASP A 306 -23.78 13.34 44.79
C ASP A 306 -23.04 13.40 43.45
N ALA A 307 -23.74 13.70 42.36
CA ALA A 307 -23.15 13.73 41.02
C ALA A 307 -22.11 14.86 40.83
N SER A 308 -22.21 15.95 41.60
CA SER A 308 -21.30 17.09 41.50
C SER A 308 -19.98 16.84 42.23
N THR A 309 -20.01 16.23 43.42
CA THR A 309 -18.81 15.97 44.23
C THR A 309 -18.24 14.58 44.03
N GLY A 310 -19.07 13.61 43.61
CA GLY A 310 -18.72 12.20 43.53
C GLY A 310 -18.71 11.49 44.89
N GLU A 311 -19.13 12.15 45.96
CA GLU A 311 -19.15 11.59 47.31
C GLU A 311 -20.39 10.71 47.53
N ILE A 312 -20.21 9.59 48.24
CA ILE A 312 -21.32 8.77 48.72
C ILE A 312 -21.90 9.45 49.96
N LEU A 313 -23.12 9.94 49.85
CA LEU A 313 -23.81 10.64 50.93
C LEU A 313 -24.36 9.66 51.96
N VAL A 314 -24.94 8.54 51.49
CA VAL A 314 -25.55 7.53 52.34
C VAL A 314 -25.51 6.15 51.69
N HIS A 315 -25.58 5.10 52.52
CA HIS A 315 -25.74 3.73 52.06
C HIS A 315 -26.63 2.91 52.98
N HIS A 316 -27.23 1.85 52.43
CA HIS A 316 -28.00 0.85 53.15
C HIS A 316 -27.68 -0.54 52.60
N ILE A 317 -27.49 -1.51 53.51
CA ILE A 317 -27.25 -2.90 53.14
C ILE A 317 -28.47 -3.72 53.55
N SER A 318 -28.97 -4.56 52.65
CA SER A 318 -30.04 -5.51 52.91
C SER A 318 -29.68 -6.89 52.37
N LYS A 319 -30.27 -7.95 52.95
CA LYS A 319 -30.20 -9.32 52.40
C LYS A 319 -31.25 -9.57 51.31
N ARG A 320 -32.20 -8.65 51.13
CA ARG A 320 -33.31 -8.78 50.17
C ARG A 320 -33.43 -7.53 49.31
N ILE A 321 -33.72 -7.72 48.03
CA ILE A 321 -34.01 -6.66 47.06
C ILE A 321 -35.52 -6.31 47.09
N THR A 322 -35.96 -5.70 48.19
CA THR A 322 -37.33 -5.18 48.36
C THR A 322 -37.34 -3.66 48.23
N LEU A 323 -38.53 -3.06 48.07
CA LEU A 323 -38.70 -1.60 48.02
C LEU A 323 -38.06 -0.90 49.23
N ASP A 324 -38.07 -1.58 50.38
CA ASP A 324 -37.53 -1.09 51.66
C ASP A 324 -36.07 -0.64 51.54
N ILE A 325 -35.25 -1.30 50.72
CA ILE A 325 -33.84 -0.92 50.56
C ILE A 325 -33.68 0.50 49.99
N ALA A 326 -34.59 0.90 49.09
CA ALA A 326 -34.57 2.20 48.44
C ALA A 326 -35.25 3.28 49.32
N THR A 327 -36.34 2.93 50.00
CA THR A 327 -37.01 3.88 50.91
C THR A 327 -36.16 4.12 52.16
N ASP A 328 -35.47 3.11 52.70
CA ASP A 328 -34.61 3.24 53.86
C ASP A 328 -33.34 4.04 53.57
N THR A 329 -32.76 3.93 52.37
CA THR A 329 -31.64 4.81 51.97
C THR A 329 -32.05 6.26 51.93
N ILE A 330 -33.19 6.57 51.31
CA ILE A 330 -33.74 7.94 51.26
C ILE A 330 -34.10 8.43 52.67
N GLY A 331 -34.68 7.56 53.50
CA GLY A 331 -34.96 7.83 54.90
C GLY A 331 -33.70 8.14 55.72
N LYS A 332 -32.57 7.46 55.45
CA LYS A 332 -31.29 7.78 56.08
C LYS A 332 -30.71 9.10 55.57
N LEU A 333 -30.82 9.40 54.27
CA LEU A 333 -30.38 10.67 53.69
C LEU A 333 -31.09 11.86 54.33
N THR A 334 -32.41 11.80 54.45
CA THR A 334 -33.23 12.88 55.05
C THR A 334 -32.93 13.12 56.53
N LYS A 335 -32.49 12.10 57.27
CA LYS A 335 -32.08 12.22 58.68
C LYS A 335 -30.67 12.80 58.85
N GLN A 336 -29.87 12.86 57.79
CA GLN A 336 -28.47 13.24 57.84
C GLN A 336 -28.27 14.76 57.85
N ARG A 337 -28.19 15.37 59.04
CA ARG A 337 -28.04 16.83 59.24
C ARG A 337 -26.79 17.45 58.63
N ARG A 338 -25.78 16.65 58.26
CA ARG A 338 -24.53 17.12 57.64
C ARG A 338 -24.66 17.39 56.15
N VAL A 339 -25.68 16.83 55.49
CA VAL A 339 -25.90 16.98 54.05
C VAL A 339 -26.88 18.14 53.84
N LYS A 340 -26.43 19.19 53.15
CA LYS A 340 -27.29 20.32 52.76
C LYS A 340 -27.83 20.05 51.36
N LEU A 341 -29.11 19.72 51.26
CA LEU A 341 -29.80 19.54 49.98
C LEU A 341 -30.31 20.89 49.46
N THR A 342 -30.30 21.06 48.15
CA THR A 342 -30.91 22.23 47.50
C THR A 342 -32.42 22.09 47.44
N LYS A 343 -33.15 23.21 47.27
CA LYS A 343 -34.63 23.19 47.12
C LYS A 343 -35.07 22.40 45.87
N ASP A 344 -34.28 22.43 44.80
CA ASP A 344 -34.56 21.75 43.53
C ASP A 344 -33.76 20.44 43.39
N VAL A 345 -33.68 19.65 44.46
CA VAL A 345 -32.92 18.40 44.44
C VAL A 345 -33.61 17.35 43.55
N PHE A 346 -32.82 16.72 42.68
CA PHE A 346 -33.22 15.59 41.85
C PHE A 346 -32.58 14.31 42.38
N ILE A 347 -33.38 13.25 42.45
CA ILE A 347 -32.88 11.89 42.64
C ILE A 347 -33.11 11.13 41.34
N HIS A 348 -32.04 10.55 40.79
CA HIS A 348 -32.07 9.82 39.54
C HIS A 348 -31.65 8.36 39.77
N SER A 349 -32.48 7.43 39.25
CA SER A 349 -32.22 5.99 39.17
C SER A 349 -32.40 5.58 37.72
N ASP A 350 -31.45 4.81 37.19
CA ASP A 350 -31.49 4.31 35.80
C ASP A 350 -32.48 3.15 35.59
#